data_AF-A0A2B4SZ47-F1
#
_entry.id   AF-A0A2B4SZ47-F1
#
_cell.length_a   1.000
_cell.length_b   1.000
_cell.length_c   1.000
_cell.angle_alpha   90.00
_cell.angle_beta   90.00
_cell.angle_gamma   90.00
#
_symmetry.space_group_name_H-M   'P 1'
#
loop_
_entity.id
_entity.type
_entity.pdbx_description
1 polymer ?
#
loop_
_entity_poly.entity_id
_entity_poly.type
_entity_poly.pdbx_seq_one_letter_code
_entity_poly.pdbx_strand_id
1 'polypeptide(L)'
;MFSFCFVFELFGTERRAPSVQALKIMGGLEEEESKRVTSDSNKAWLQGPHSLSRQSCRFELPMDMLVLEQLSPLQYVSQFCRVNSRRKTLFRHYFVKNDRDRDGVMNKRELQSALRDLYAQSIDTAQVNAILELLDIERSMRAFDLDVFTAVAAFSERYLYYYYSLAVNNQTERRMVLEETDFCALRWKLEGCQIDDKLKNVLAVL
;
A
#
# COMPACT_ATOMS: atom_id res chain seq x y z
N MET A 1 57.31 -27.89 -58.13
CA MET A 1 56.88 -26.85 -57.18
C MET A 1 56.55 -27.57 -55.87
N PHE A 2 57.56 -27.75 -55.01
CA PHE A 2 57.45 -28.50 -53.75
C PHE A 2 57.42 -27.51 -52.60
N SER A 3 56.38 -27.58 -51.77
CA SER A 3 56.25 -26.79 -50.54
C SER A 3 57.00 -27.48 -49.41
N PHE A 4 57.88 -26.72 -48.77
CA PHE A 4 58.81 -27.16 -47.74
C PHE A 4 58.10 -27.38 -46.40
N CYS A 5 58.47 -28.48 -45.76
CA CYS A 5 58.24 -28.75 -44.35
C CYS A 5 59.61 -28.61 -43.65
N PHE A 6 59.74 -27.77 -42.62
CA PHE A 6 60.45 -28.07 -41.36
C PHE A 6 60.49 -26.84 -40.41
N VAL A 7 59.92 -27.07 -39.22
CA VAL A 7 60.41 -26.75 -37.85
C VAL A 7 60.75 -25.31 -37.46
N PHE A 8 60.07 -24.83 -36.41
CA PHE A 8 60.74 -24.14 -35.30
C PHE A 8 60.00 -24.40 -33.98
N GLU A 9 60.72 -25.06 -33.08
CA GLU A 9 60.48 -25.18 -31.64
C GLU A 9 61.18 -23.96 -30.97
N LEU A 10 60.63 -23.40 -29.88
CA LEU A 10 61.39 -23.03 -28.65
C LEU A 10 60.65 -22.08 -27.66
N PHE A 11 60.93 -22.38 -26.38
CA PHE A 11 60.87 -21.59 -25.14
C PHE A 11 59.55 -21.41 -24.37
N GLY A 12 59.63 -21.68 -23.06
CA GLY A 12 58.52 -21.69 -22.12
C GLY A 12 58.60 -20.71 -20.96
N THR A 13 57.85 -21.08 -19.90
CA THR A 13 57.80 -20.60 -18.50
C THR A 13 56.93 -19.39 -18.13
N GLU A 14 56.27 -19.57 -16.98
CA GLU A 14 55.66 -18.60 -16.03
C GLU A 14 54.21 -18.12 -16.22
N ARG A 15 53.30 -18.75 -15.44
CA ARG A 15 52.06 -18.10 -14.97
C ARG A 15 52.43 -17.07 -13.90
N ARG A 16 52.42 -15.78 -14.25
CA ARG A 16 52.57 -14.69 -13.27
C ARG A 16 51.30 -14.53 -12.44
N ALA A 17 51.43 -14.69 -11.12
CA ALA A 17 50.41 -14.27 -10.17
C ALA A 17 50.31 -12.73 -10.13
N PRO A 18 49.11 -12.15 -9.98
CA PRO A 18 48.94 -10.70 -9.89
C PRO A 18 49.64 -10.14 -8.64
N SER A 19 50.22 -8.95 -8.77
CA SER A 19 50.99 -8.31 -7.71
C SER A 19 50.12 -7.85 -6.54
N VAL A 20 50.71 -7.79 -5.35
CA VAL A 20 50.08 -7.38 -4.08
C VAL A 20 49.44 -5.97 -4.15
N GLN A 21 49.96 -5.10 -5.02
CA GLN A 21 49.35 -3.78 -5.27
C GLN A 21 48.05 -3.86 -6.07
N ALA A 22 47.94 -4.78 -7.03
CA ALA A 22 46.70 -5.00 -7.78
C ALA A 22 45.58 -5.56 -6.88
N LEU A 23 45.92 -6.45 -5.94
CA LEU A 23 44.99 -6.95 -4.92
C LEU A 23 44.49 -5.84 -3.98
N LYS A 24 45.33 -4.84 -3.67
CA LYS A 24 44.95 -3.72 -2.80
C LYS A 24 44.03 -2.70 -3.48
N ILE A 25 44.15 -2.52 -4.81
CA ILE A 25 43.25 -1.66 -5.59
C ILE A 25 41.88 -2.33 -5.78
N MET A 26 41.85 -3.66 -5.98
CA MET A 26 40.60 -4.42 -6.08
C MET A 26 39.83 -4.44 -4.76
N GLY A 27 40.51 -4.57 -3.61
CA GLY A 27 39.86 -4.52 -2.29
C GLY A 27 39.30 -3.15 -1.90
N GLY A 28 39.80 -2.06 -2.49
CA GLY A 28 39.30 -0.70 -2.23
C GLY A 28 38.08 -0.29 -3.06
N LEU A 29 37.83 -0.94 -4.19
CA LEU A 29 36.66 -0.70 -5.04
C LEU A 29 35.44 -1.52 -4.60
N GLU A 30 35.66 -2.70 -4.01
CA GLU A 30 34.57 -3.54 -3.46
C GLU A 30 33.94 -2.95 -2.18
N GLU A 31 34.67 -2.10 -1.45
CA GLU A 31 34.19 -1.47 -0.20
C GLU A 31 33.35 -0.19 -0.41
N GLU A 32 33.49 0.48 -1.57
CA GLU A 32 32.65 1.62 -1.97
C GLU A 32 31.35 1.18 -2.66
N GLU A 33 31.38 0.06 -3.40
CA GLU A 33 30.19 -0.47 -4.10
C GLU A 33 29.23 -1.19 -3.11
N SER A 34 29.77 -1.81 -2.06
CA SER A 34 28.97 -2.47 -1.00
C SER A 34 28.20 -1.49 -0.10
N LYS A 35 28.55 -0.20 -0.10
CA LYS A 35 27.79 0.84 0.64
C LYS A 35 26.62 1.43 -0.14
N ARG A 36 26.57 1.25 -1.47
CA ARG A 36 25.44 1.73 -2.29
C ARG A 36 24.31 0.72 -2.40
N VAL A 37 24.59 -0.57 -2.19
CA VAL A 37 23.60 -1.65 -2.34
C VAL A 37 22.70 -1.81 -1.09
N THR A 38 23.03 -1.18 0.05
CA THR A 38 22.24 -1.29 1.28
C THR A 38 21.08 -0.29 1.41
N SER A 39 20.88 0.65 0.48
CA SER A 39 19.74 1.59 0.57
C SER A 39 18.48 1.16 -0.20
N ASP A 40 18.58 0.23 -1.16
CA ASP A 40 17.43 -0.12 -2.03
C ASP A 40 16.73 -1.44 -1.68
N SER A 41 17.27 -2.24 -0.76
CA SER A 41 16.59 -3.45 -0.26
C SER A 41 15.36 -3.14 0.63
N ASN A 42 15.15 -1.88 1.03
CA ASN A 42 14.05 -1.50 1.94
C ASN A 42 12.67 -1.39 1.27
N LYS A 43 12.57 -1.66 -0.04
CA LYS A 43 11.37 -1.41 -0.84
C LYS A 43 10.84 -2.63 -1.59
N ALA A 44 11.33 -3.83 -1.30
CA ALA A 44 10.86 -5.06 -1.95
C ALA A 44 9.34 -5.31 -1.77
N TRP A 45 8.75 -4.79 -0.69
CA TRP A 45 7.30 -4.83 -0.45
C TRP A 45 6.51 -3.76 -1.22
N LEU A 46 7.16 -2.84 -1.96
CA LEU A 46 6.49 -1.81 -2.79
C LEU A 46 6.21 -2.27 -4.23
N GLN A 47 6.71 -3.45 -4.64
CA GLN A 47 6.77 -3.86 -6.05
C GLN A 47 5.81 -5.02 -6.41
N GLY A 48 4.80 -5.28 -5.58
CA GLY A 48 3.77 -6.28 -5.87
C GLY A 48 2.35 -5.71 -5.77
N PRO A 49 1.35 -6.34 -6.39
CA PRO A 49 -0.05 -6.08 -6.07
C PRO A 49 -0.21 -6.32 -4.58
N HIS A 50 -0.47 -5.25 -3.82
CA HIS A 50 -0.66 -5.37 -2.39
C HIS A 50 -1.87 -6.27 -2.16
N SER A 51 -1.63 -7.47 -1.62
CA SER A 51 -2.71 -8.39 -1.28
C SER A 51 -3.69 -7.66 -0.37
N LEU A 52 -4.94 -7.52 -0.85
CA LEU A 52 -6.04 -7.01 -0.04
C LEU A 52 -6.11 -7.89 1.21
N SER A 53 -6.07 -7.26 2.38
CA SER A 53 -6.13 -7.99 3.64
C SER A 53 -7.09 -7.31 4.58
N ARG A 54 -7.85 -8.10 5.33
CA ARG A 54 -8.73 -7.56 6.38
C ARG A 54 -7.99 -7.14 7.63
N GLN A 55 -6.75 -7.59 7.81
CA GLN A 55 -5.92 -7.32 8.99
C GLN A 55 -5.07 -6.04 8.84
N SER A 56 -5.15 -5.37 7.70
CA SER A 56 -4.39 -4.14 7.42
C SER A 56 -4.86 -2.95 8.25
N CYS A 57 -6.15 -2.91 8.56
CA CYS A 57 -6.80 -1.93 9.40
C CYS A 57 -7.89 -2.57 10.26
N ARG A 58 -8.11 -2.01 11.45
CA ARG A 58 -9.22 -2.34 12.35
C ARG A 58 -10.20 -1.18 12.37
N PHE A 59 -11.48 -1.46 12.19
CA PHE A 59 -12.52 -0.47 12.48
C PHE A 59 -13.05 -0.67 13.89
N GLU A 60 -13.33 0.43 14.57
CA GLU A 60 -13.84 0.44 15.94
C GLU A 60 -15.21 1.14 15.95
N LEU A 61 -16.05 0.83 16.93
CA LEU A 61 -17.25 1.61 17.18
C LEU A 61 -17.01 2.59 18.33
N PRO A 62 -17.64 3.78 18.30
CA PRO A 62 -17.65 4.64 19.48
C PRO A 62 -18.33 3.93 20.65
N MET A 63 -17.94 4.29 21.87
CA MET A 63 -18.60 3.78 23.07
C MET A 63 -20.07 4.22 23.15
N ASP A 64 -20.37 5.42 22.68
CA ASP A 64 -21.72 5.96 22.54
C ASP A 64 -22.13 5.98 21.06
N MET A 65 -23.19 5.23 20.72
CA MET A 65 -23.68 5.11 19.34
C MET A 65 -24.34 6.40 18.84
N LEU A 66 -24.79 7.29 19.72
CA LEU A 66 -25.38 8.58 19.34
C LEU A 66 -24.37 9.49 18.64
N VAL A 67 -23.08 9.27 18.89
CA VAL A 67 -22.00 9.97 18.17
C VAL A 67 -22.07 9.69 16.67
N LEU A 68 -22.52 8.50 16.25
CA LEU A 68 -22.65 8.15 14.84
C LEU A 68 -23.71 8.97 14.11
N GLU A 69 -24.71 9.53 14.81
CA GLU A 69 -25.76 10.36 14.20
C GLU A 69 -25.21 11.70 13.67
N GLN A 70 -24.10 12.16 14.23
CA GLN A 70 -23.50 13.45 13.91
C GLN A 70 -22.31 13.34 12.95
N LEU A 71 -21.87 12.12 12.63
CA LEU A 71 -20.68 11.87 11.83
C LEU A 71 -21.03 11.62 10.37
N SER A 72 -20.26 12.23 9.47
CA SER A 72 -20.26 11.82 8.08
C SER A 72 -19.49 10.49 7.90
N PRO A 73 -19.77 9.72 6.83
CA PRO A 73 -19.01 8.52 6.48
C PRO A 73 -17.49 8.72 6.49
N LEU A 74 -17.00 9.83 5.91
CA LEU A 74 -15.58 10.18 5.91
C LEU A 74 -15.03 10.44 7.31
N GLN A 75 -15.77 11.19 8.13
CA GLN A 75 -15.35 11.50 9.50
C GLN A 75 -15.27 10.24 10.34
N TYR A 76 -16.25 9.35 10.23
CA TYR A 76 -16.25 8.07 10.91
C TYR A 76 -15.01 7.26 10.53
N VAL A 77 -14.74 7.07 9.23
CA VAL A 77 -13.57 6.30 8.77
C VAL A 77 -12.26 6.96 9.20
N SER A 78 -12.20 8.28 9.27
CA SER A 78 -10.99 8.99 9.72
C SER A 78 -10.74 8.84 11.23
N GLN A 79 -11.79 8.88 12.05
CA GLN A 79 -11.68 8.85 13.51
C GLN A 79 -11.62 7.43 14.09
N PHE A 80 -12.32 6.48 13.48
CA PHE A 80 -12.53 5.12 14.00
C PHE A 80 -11.83 4.03 13.19
N CYS A 81 -10.98 4.39 12.23
CA CYS A 81 -10.07 3.45 11.57
C CYS A 81 -8.69 3.44 12.25
N ARG A 82 -8.23 2.26 12.64
CA ARG A 82 -6.87 2.01 13.14
C ARG A 82 -6.07 1.24 12.09
N VAL A 83 -5.23 1.95 11.37
CA VAL A 83 -4.32 1.36 10.36
C VAL A 83 -3.04 0.87 11.03
N ASN A 84 -2.58 -0.33 10.67
CA ASN A 84 -1.30 -0.87 11.14
C ASN A 84 -0.11 -0.02 10.63
N SER A 85 0.94 0.15 11.44
CA SER A 85 2.16 0.90 11.10
C SER A 85 2.78 0.50 9.75
N ARG A 86 2.76 -0.79 9.40
CA ARG A 86 3.25 -1.27 8.09
C ARG A 86 2.42 -0.67 6.95
N ARG A 87 1.10 -0.65 7.08
CA ARG A 87 0.22 -0.05 6.07
C ARG A 87 0.23 1.47 6.05
N LYS A 88 0.37 2.12 7.21
CA LYS A 88 0.58 3.58 7.24
C LYS A 88 1.79 3.99 6.41
N THR A 89 2.89 3.23 6.50
CA THR A 89 4.09 3.48 5.68
C THR A 89 3.81 3.29 4.20
N LEU A 90 3.01 2.29 3.83
CA LEU A 90 2.59 2.08 2.44
C LEU A 90 1.76 3.25 1.91
N PHE A 91 0.71 3.63 2.64
CA PHE A 91 -0.19 4.70 2.22
C PHE A 91 0.57 6.02 2.14
N ARG A 92 1.45 6.31 3.11
CA ARG A 92 2.33 7.48 3.03
C ARG A 92 3.24 7.47 1.81
N HIS A 93 3.76 6.32 1.39
CA HIS A 93 4.57 6.24 0.18
C HIS A 93 3.78 6.65 -1.07
N TYR A 94 2.57 6.09 -1.25
CA TYR A 94 1.72 6.44 -2.39
C TYR A 94 1.19 7.87 -2.31
N PHE A 95 0.99 8.39 -1.10
CA PHE A 95 0.67 9.78 -0.87
C PHE A 95 1.78 10.69 -1.43
N VAL A 96 3.00 10.56 -0.90
CA VAL A 96 4.15 11.38 -1.31
C VAL A 96 4.51 11.19 -2.78
N LYS A 97 4.26 10.01 -3.36
CA LYS A 97 4.49 9.74 -4.78
C LYS A 97 3.55 10.54 -5.68
N ASN A 98 2.30 10.74 -5.26
CA ASN A 98 1.27 11.40 -6.07
C ASN A 98 1.07 12.87 -5.70
N ASP A 99 1.57 13.32 -4.55
CA ASP A 99 1.71 14.72 -4.17
C ASP A 99 2.81 15.39 -5.01
N ARG A 100 2.41 15.98 -6.15
CA ARG A 100 3.33 16.50 -7.18
C ARG A 100 3.91 17.86 -6.81
N ASP A 101 3.11 18.69 -6.17
CA ASP A 101 3.42 20.03 -5.69
C ASP A 101 4.08 20.01 -4.30
N ARG A 102 4.03 18.87 -3.59
CA ARG A 102 4.62 18.69 -2.25
C ARG A 102 4.05 19.68 -1.25
N ASP A 103 2.79 20.04 -1.42
CA ASP A 103 2.08 20.93 -0.53
C ASP A 103 1.55 20.19 0.71
N GLY A 104 1.67 18.86 0.73
CA GLY A 104 1.23 18.00 1.82
C GLY A 104 -0.27 17.73 1.80
N VAL A 105 -0.97 18.10 0.73
CA VAL A 105 -2.38 17.78 0.48
C VAL A 105 -2.55 17.19 -0.92
N MET A 106 -3.69 16.55 -1.16
CA MET A 106 -4.04 16.03 -2.48
C MET A 106 -5.33 16.64 -2.96
N ASN A 107 -5.40 16.92 -4.26
CA ASN A 107 -6.68 17.16 -4.91
C ASN A 107 -7.37 15.84 -5.28
N LYS A 108 -8.64 15.92 -5.73
CA LYS A 108 -9.42 14.72 -6.09
C LYS A 108 -8.79 13.89 -7.22
N ARG A 109 -8.07 14.52 -8.16
CA ARG A 109 -7.42 13.80 -9.27
C ARG A 109 -6.20 13.03 -8.78
N GLU A 110 -5.42 13.62 -7.90
CA GLU A 110 -4.28 12.97 -7.23
C GLU A 110 -4.75 11.84 -6.33
N LEU A 111 -5.85 12.03 -5.58
CA LEU A 111 -6.46 10.98 -4.78
C LEU A 111 -6.85 9.77 -5.64
N GLN A 112 -7.52 10.01 -6.78
CA GLN A 112 -7.87 8.95 -7.73
C GLN A 112 -6.64 8.24 -8.30
N SER A 113 -5.62 9.01 -8.69
CA SER A 113 -4.34 8.47 -9.19
C SER A 113 -3.64 7.63 -8.12
N ALA A 114 -3.58 8.13 -6.89
CA ALA A 114 -2.92 7.49 -5.76
C ALA A 114 -3.60 6.17 -5.36
N LEU A 115 -4.94 6.13 -5.35
CA LEU A 115 -5.68 4.89 -5.11
C LEU A 115 -5.45 3.87 -6.23
N ARG A 116 -5.48 4.29 -7.50
CA ARG A 116 -5.20 3.37 -8.61
C ARG A 116 -3.77 2.83 -8.56
N ASP A 117 -2.80 3.68 -8.21
CA ASP A 117 -1.41 3.29 -8.04
C ASP A 117 -1.20 2.33 -6.86
N LEU A 118 -1.92 2.54 -5.75
CA LEU A 118 -1.90 1.66 -4.57
C LEU A 118 -2.25 0.21 -4.94
N TYR A 119 -3.23 0.05 -5.84
CA TYR A 119 -3.69 -1.25 -6.34
C TYR A 119 -3.04 -1.64 -7.67
N ALA A 120 -1.91 -1.05 -8.03
CA ALA A 120 -1.17 -1.38 -9.26
C ALA A 120 -2.07 -1.38 -10.54
N GLN A 121 -3.00 -0.42 -10.61
CA GLN A 121 -3.95 -0.26 -11.72
C GLN A 121 -4.93 -1.43 -11.90
N SER A 122 -5.10 -2.29 -10.89
CA SER A 122 -6.05 -3.41 -10.93
C SER A 122 -7.51 -2.99 -10.74
N ILE A 123 -7.75 -1.72 -10.37
CA ILE A 123 -9.09 -1.17 -10.18
C ILE A 123 -9.37 -0.05 -11.16
N ASP A 124 -10.63 0.02 -11.58
CA ASP A 124 -11.10 1.03 -12.52
C ASP A 124 -11.52 2.33 -11.83
N THR A 125 -11.52 3.44 -12.59
CA THR A 125 -11.99 4.74 -12.11
C THR A 125 -13.44 4.67 -11.59
N ALA A 126 -14.28 3.80 -12.14
CA ALA A 126 -15.65 3.59 -11.66
C ALA A 126 -15.69 3.01 -10.24
N GLN A 127 -14.82 2.03 -9.94
CA GLN A 127 -14.70 1.45 -8.60
C GLN A 127 -14.16 2.47 -7.59
N VAL A 128 -13.16 3.27 -8.01
CA VAL A 128 -12.67 4.38 -7.19
C VAL A 128 -13.79 5.38 -6.89
N ASN A 129 -14.57 5.77 -7.90
CA ASN A 129 -15.68 6.70 -7.70
C ASN A 129 -16.75 6.14 -6.76
N ALA A 130 -17.06 4.84 -6.85
CA ALA A 130 -18.00 4.19 -5.93
C ALA A 130 -17.52 4.25 -4.47
N ILE A 131 -16.22 4.06 -4.23
CA ILE A 131 -15.63 4.20 -2.89
C ILE A 131 -15.75 5.65 -2.39
N LEU A 132 -15.41 6.63 -3.24
CA LEU A 132 -15.48 8.04 -2.87
C LEU A 132 -16.93 8.51 -2.61
N GLU A 133 -17.89 7.98 -3.36
CA GLU A 133 -19.33 8.25 -3.19
C GLU A 133 -19.85 7.63 -1.88
N LEU A 134 -19.43 6.40 -1.56
CA LEU A 134 -19.81 5.73 -0.32
C LEU A 134 -19.27 6.45 0.93
N LEU A 135 -18.08 7.05 0.83
CA LEU A 135 -17.51 7.88 1.89
C LEU A 135 -18.07 9.30 1.94
N ASP A 136 -19.06 9.61 1.11
CA ASP A 136 -19.66 10.93 0.98
C ASP A 136 -18.63 12.06 0.84
N ILE A 137 -17.59 11.82 0.04
CA ILE A 137 -16.57 12.84 -0.23
C ILE A 137 -17.21 13.90 -1.12
N GLU A 138 -17.61 15.00 -0.49
CA GLU A 138 -18.27 16.12 -1.16
C GLU A 138 -17.43 16.61 -2.35
N ARG A 139 -18.12 17.04 -3.41
CA ARG A 139 -17.47 17.73 -4.54
C ARG A 139 -16.78 19.04 -4.12
N SER A 140 -17.16 19.60 -2.98
CA SER A 140 -16.60 20.84 -2.40
C SER A 140 -15.22 20.62 -1.76
N MET A 141 -14.90 19.39 -1.35
CA MET A 141 -13.63 19.07 -0.69
C MET A 141 -12.51 19.08 -1.71
N ARG A 142 -11.65 20.10 -1.62
CA ARG A 142 -10.58 20.36 -2.60
C ARG A 142 -9.24 19.77 -2.21
N ALA A 143 -9.04 19.52 -0.92
CA ALA A 143 -7.78 19.09 -0.35
C ALA A 143 -8.00 17.90 0.59
N PHE A 144 -7.19 16.86 0.43
CA PHE A 144 -7.15 15.66 1.26
C PHE A 144 -5.76 15.59 1.89
N ASP A 145 -5.68 15.64 3.21
CA ASP A 145 -4.42 15.46 3.93
C ASP A 145 -4.01 13.97 3.96
N LEU A 146 -2.82 13.71 4.50
CA LEU A 146 -2.29 12.35 4.62
C LEU A 146 -3.19 11.46 5.50
N ASP A 147 -3.83 12.01 6.53
CA ASP A 147 -4.65 11.24 7.46
C ASP A 147 -5.97 10.81 6.80
N VAL A 148 -6.62 11.72 6.09
CA VAL A 148 -7.80 11.43 5.27
C VAL A 148 -7.45 10.46 4.16
N PHE A 149 -6.33 10.64 3.45
CA PHE A 149 -5.88 9.67 2.45
C PHE A 149 -5.67 8.28 3.05
N THR A 150 -5.02 8.19 4.20
CA THR A 150 -4.77 6.95 4.94
C THR A 150 -6.09 6.26 5.31
N ALA A 151 -7.07 7.04 5.77
CA ALA A 151 -8.39 6.57 6.13
C ALA A 151 -9.17 6.03 4.92
N VAL A 152 -9.17 6.78 3.81
CA VAL A 152 -9.79 6.37 2.53
C VAL A 152 -9.13 5.11 1.99
N ALA A 153 -7.80 5.04 1.98
CA ALA A 153 -7.03 3.89 1.50
C ALA A 153 -7.30 2.62 2.34
N ALA A 154 -7.44 2.77 3.66
CA ALA A 154 -7.79 1.67 4.54
C ALA A 154 -9.21 1.16 4.27
N PHE A 155 -10.17 2.07 4.09
CA PHE A 155 -11.54 1.70 3.74
C PHE A 155 -11.64 1.08 2.35
N SER A 156 -10.89 1.57 1.36
CA SER A 156 -10.89 0.99 0.02
C SER A 156 -10.35 -0.44 0.02
N GLU A 157 -9.34 -0.76 0.83
CA GLU A 157 -8.89 -2.16 0.99
C GLU A 157 -10.03 -3.04 1.51
N ARG A 158 -10.77 -2.55 2.53
CA ARG A 158 -11.89 -3.28 3.12
C ARG A 158 -13.05 -3.47 2.15
N TYR A 159 -13.42 -2.41 1.44
CA TYR A 159 -14.49 -2.41 0.46
C TYR A 159 -14.18 -3.34 -0.71
N LEU A 160 -12.97 -3.27 -1.27
CA LEU A 160 -12.56 -4.14 -2.38
C LEU A 160 -12.51 -5.59 -1.93
N TYR A 161 -11.97 -5.88 -0.74
CA TYR A 161 -11.99 -7.22 -0.19
C TYR A 161 -13.42 -7.76 -0.07
N TYR A 162 -14.34 -6.98 0.48
CA TYR A 162 -15.75 -7.36 0.60
C TYR A 162 -16.38 -7.65 -0.77
N TYR A 163 -16.16 -6.76 -1.75
CA TYR A 163 -16.68 -6.92 -3.11
C TYR A 163 -16.14 -8.17 -3.81
N TYR A 164 -14.83 -8.43 -3.74
CA TYR A 164 -14.23 -9.63 -4.32
C TYR A 164 -14.61 -10.91 -3.57
N SER A 165 -14.75 -10.87 -2.24
CA SER A 165 -15.19 -12.03 -1.45
C SER A 165 -16.62 -12.44 -1.81
N LEU A 166 -17.53 -11.48 -2.03
CA LEU A 166 -18.87 -11.74 -2.55
C LEU A 166 -18.85 -12.42 -3.92
N ALA A 167 -17.93 -12.00 -4.81
CA ALA A 167 -17.84 -12.56 -6.16
C ALA A 167 -17.29 -14.00 -6.19
N VAL A 168 -16.41 -14.37 -5.25
CA VAL A 168 -15.69 -15.66 -5.27
C VAL A 168 -16.22 -16.65 -4.23
N ASN A 169 -17.16 -16.25 -3.37
CA ASN A 169 -17.74 -17.07 -2.30
C ASN A 169 -16.68 -17.67 -1.33
N ASN A 170 -15.47 -17.12 -1.33
CA ASN A 170 -14.34 -17.54 -0.49
C ASN A 170 -14.25 -16.60 0.72
N GLN A 171 -14.61 -17.10 1.91
CA GLN A 171 -14.44 -16.41 3.19
C GLN A 171 -13.15 -16.86 3.88
N THR A 172 -12.01 -16.74 3.19
CA THR A 172 -10.75 -17.30 3.69
C THR A 172 -10.11 -16.48 4.81
N GLU A 173 -10.28 -15.14 4.83
CA GLU A 173 -9.79 -14.30 5.94
C GLU A 173 -10.88 -13.95 6.95
N ARG A 174 -10.67 -14.40 8.20
CA ARG A 174 -11.51 -14.06 9.36
C ARG A 174 -11.33 -12.60 9.80
N ARG A 175 -12.39 -12.00 10.36
CA ARG A 175 -12.29 -10.69 11.05
C ARG A 175 -11.29 -10.79 12.20
N MET A 176 -10.69 -9.67 12.57
CA MET A 176 -9.98 -9.60 13.84
C MET A 176 -10.99 -9.76 14.98
N VAL A 177 -10.68 -10.58 15.99
CA VAL A 177 -11.60 -10.93 17.08
C VAL A 177 -12.21 -9.71 17.79
N LEU A 178 -11.41 -8.64 17.97
CA LEU A 178 -11.88 -7.40 18.58
C LEU A 178 -12.91 -6.67 17.70
N GLU A 179 -12.64 -6.60 16.39
CA GLU A 179 -13.59 -6.01 15.44
C GLU A 179 -14.86 -6.86 15.33
N GLU A 180 -14.75 -8.19 15.36
CA GLU A 180 -15.91 -9.06 15.40
C GLU A 180 -16.76 -8.82 16.66
N THR A 181 -16.12 -8.53 17.80
CA THR A 181 -16.83 -8.21 19.05
C THR A 181 -17.50 -6.83 18.97
N ASP A 182 -16.84 -5.83 18.39
CA ASP A 182 -17.41 -4.50 18.22
C ASP A 182 -18.60 -4.54 17.26
N PHE A 183 -18.49 -5.28 16.16
CA PHE A 183 -19.52 -5.37 15.13
C PHE A 183 -20.51 -6.52 15.35
N CYS A 184 -20.32 -7.35 16.38
CA CYS A 184 -21.33 -8.33 16.77
C CYS A 184 -22.61 -7.60 17.19
N ALA A 185 -23.75 -8.10 16.71
CA ALA A 185 -25.05 -7.48 16.95
C ALA A 185 -25.12 -5.98 16.61
N LEU A 186 -24.33 -5.51 15.62
CA LEU A 186 -24.36 -4.10 15.17
C LEU A 186 -25.80 -3.61 14.96
N ARG A 187 -26.65 -4.43 14.32
CA ARG A 187 -28.07 -4.12 14.09
C ARG A 187 -28.83 -3.74 15.37
N TRP A 188 -28.58 -4.43 16.49
CA TRP A 188 -29.20 -4.11 17.78
C TRP A 188 -28.53 -2.92 18.45
N LYS A 189 -27.21 -2.75 18.30
CA LYS A 189 -26.49 -1.57 18.82
C LYS A 189 -26.95 -0.27 18.17
N LEU A 190 -27.36 -0.33 16.91
CA LEU A 190 -27.88 0.82 16.16
C LEU A 190 -29.40 1.02 16.33
N GLU A 191 -30.08 0.15 17.08
CA GLU A 191 -31.52 0.27 17.29
C GLU A 191 -31.84 1.54 18.08
N GLY A 192 -32.74 2.38 17.53
CA GLY A 192 -33.09 3.67 18.11
C GLY A 192 -32.17 4.83 17.73
N CYS A 193 -31.07 4.61 17.02
CA CYS A 193 -30.18 5.67 16.53
C CYS A 193 -30.61 6.17 15.13
N GLN A 194 -30.63 7.48 14.93
CA GLN A 194 -30.92 8.16 13.66
C GLN A 194 -29.64 8.36 12.84
N ILE A 195 -29.06 7.25 12.40
CA ILE A 195 -27.82 7.26 11.61
C ILE A 195 -28.13 7.50 10.14
N ASP A 196 -27.31 8.30 9.47
CA ASP A 196 -27.38 8.53 8.03
C ASP A 196 -27.23 7.22 7.23
N ASP A 197 -27.99 7.09 6.15
CA ASP A 197 -28.04 5.84 5.38
C ASP A 197 -26.70 5.55 4.67
N LYS A 198 -25.94 6.58 4.30
CA LYS A 198 -24.59 6.37 3.74
C LYS A 198 -23.63 5.81 4.78
N LEU A 199 -23.72 6.28 6.02
CA LEU A 199 -22.91 5.75 7.12
C LEU A 199 -23.32 4.31 7.46
N LYS A 200 -24.61 3.97 7.43
CA LYS A 200 -25.06 2.57 7.56
C LYS A 200 -24.46 1.68 6.47
N ASN A 201 -24.42 2.16 5.22
CA ASN A 201 -23.81 1.42 4.11
C ASN A 201 -22.30 1.21 4.32
N VAL A 202 -21.58 2.21 4.84
CA VAL A 202 -20.18 2.04 5.25
C VAL A 202 -20.05 0.97 6.32
N LEU A 203 -20.84 1.05 7.39
CA LEU A 203 -20.78 0.09 8.50
C LEU A 203 -21.14 -1.34 8.08
N ALA A 204 -22.02 -1.51 7.09
CA ALA A 204 -22.40 -2.82 6.56
C ALA A 204 -21.27 -3.53 5.80
N VAL A 205 -20.31 -2.78 5.25
CA VAL A 205 -19.14 -3.31 4.53
C VAL A 205 -18.04 -3.82 5.47
N LEU A 206 -18.01 -3.33 6.72
CA LEU A 206 -16.98 -3.65 7.72
C LEU A 206 -17.21 -5.03 8.35
#